data_AF-A0AAQ3Y813-F1
#
_entry.id   AF-A0AAQ3Y813-F1
#
_cell.length_a   1.000
_cell.length_b   1.000
_cell.length_c   1.000
_cell.angle_alpha   90.00
_cell.angle_beta   90.00
_cell.angle_gamma   90.00
#
_symmetry.space_group_name_H-M   'P 1'
#
loop_
_entity.id
_entity.type
_entity.pdbx_description
1 polymer ?
#
loop_
_entity_poly.entity_id
_entity_poly.type
_entity_poly.pdbx_seq_one_letter_code
_entity_poly.pdbx_strand_id
1 'polypeptide(L)'
;MGKKTESEKNVERQNLRNVYEPEIRAMEANITSLTTEIEFLTMKKIFLDSNVTTLDTTHQNFRDLMNTNKNKFNEIDTEDLKGNYMVQVNAQASAVIGDGQSAREAVKRAWDKSIKAQTKLDKKIEKLRSKLSSTMTTLTETQFQFRQALNSII
;
A
#
# COMPACT_ATOMS: atom_id res chain seq x y z
N MET A 1 51.51 -26.76 23.71
CA MET A 1 50.83 -26.38 22.45
C MET A 1 51.65 -25.27 21.80
N GLY A 2 52.19 -25.49 20.60
CA GLY A 2 52.97 -24.48 19.88
C GLY A 2 52.08 -23.34 19.36
N LYS A 3 52.61 -22.11 19.31
CA LYS A 3 51.92 -20.98 18.67
C LYS A 3 51.80 -21.26 17.17
N LYS A 4 50.59 -21.08 16.60
CA LYS A 4 50.36 -21.19 15.15
C LYS A 4 51.28 -20.23 14.39
N THR A 5 51.82 -20.68 13.27
CA THR A 5 52.58 -19.87 12.31
C THR A 5 51.67 -18.86 11.61
N GLU A 6 52.23 -17.77 11.07
CA GLU A 6 51.44 -16.77 10.34
C GLU A 6 50.76 -17.35 9.09
N SER A 7 51.37 -18.37 8.46
CA SER A 7 50.77 -19.10 7.33
C SER A 7 49.49 -19.83 7.76
N GLU A 8 49.51 -20.54 8.89
CA GLU A 8 48.33 -21.22 9.44
C GLU A 8 47.24 -20.23 9.84
N LYS A 9 47.61 -19.10 10.45
CA LYS A 9 46.67 -18.01 10.77
C LYS A 9 46.02 -17.43 9.52
N ASN A 10 46.76 -17.27 8.42
CA ASN A 10 46.22 -16.75 7.16
C ASN A 10 45.24 -17.73 6.50
N VAL A 11 45.52 -19.04 6.53
CA VAL A 11 44.58 -20.07 6.06
C VAL A 11 43.29 -20.03 6.88
N GLU A 12 43.40 -19.91 8.21
CA GLU A 12 42.24 -19.83 9.10
C GLU A 12 41.40 -18.56 8.85
N ARG A 13 42.04 -17.39 8.65
CA ARG A 13 41.37 -16.15 8.25
C ARG A 13 40.62 -16.30 6.93
N GLN A 14 41.24 -16.94 5.93
CA GLN A 14 40.60 -17.15 4.62
C GLN A 14 39.41 -18.11 4.74
N ASN A 15 39.50 -19.15 5.55
CA ASN A 15 38.39 -20.07 5.80
C ASN A 15 37.22 -19.35 6.46
N LEU A 16 37.46 -18.47 7.45
CA LEU A 16 36.40 -17.65 8.04
C LEU A 16 35.76 -16.73 7.00
N ARG A 17 36.55 -16.05 6.16
CA ARG A 17 36.02 -15.22 5.06
C ARG A 17 35.11 -16.02 4.14
N ASN A 18 35.54 -17.21 3.75
CA ASN A 18 34.77 -18.09 2.85
C ASN A 18 33.43 -18.54 3.45
N VAL A 19 33.31 -18.59 4.78
CA VAL A 19 32.06 -18.92 5.47
C VAL A 19 31.14 -17.70 5.62
N TYR A 20 31.67 -16.59 6.14
CA TYR A 20 30.85 -15.44 6.53
C TYR A 20 30.57 -14.46 5.38
N GLU A 21 31.53 -14.18 4.49
CA GLU A 21 31.37 -13.16 3.43
C GLU A 21 30.26 -13.49 2.41
N PRO A 22 30.02 -14.75 1.99
CA PRO A 22 28.88 -15.07 1.13
C PRO A 22 27.53 -14.80 1.81
N GLU A 23 27.39 -15.15 3.08
CA GLU A 23 26.15 -14.96 3.84
C GLU A 23 25.85 -13.48 4.07
N ILE A 24 26.86 -12.70 4.45
CA ILE A 24 26.80 -11.24 4.60
C ILE A 24 26.32 -10.59 3.29
N ARG A 25 26.93 -10.94 2.15
CA ARG A 25 26.53 -10.41 0.84
C ARG A 25 25.11 -10.79 0.45
N ALA A 26 24.68 -12.02 0.74
CA ALA A 26 23.32 -12.46 0.49
C ALA A 26 22.30 -11.67 1.32
N MET A 27 22.60 -11.39 2.59
CA MET A 27 21.76 -10.56 3.45
C MET A 27 21.71 -9.10 3.00
N GLU A 28 22.85 -8.52 2.59
CA GLU A 28 22.91 -7.16 2.03
C GLU A 28 22.05 -7.04 0.76
N ALA A 29 22.15 -8.01 -0.16
CA ALA A 29 21.32 -8.05 -1.36
C ALA A 29 19.82 -8.18 -1.04
N ASN A 30 19.47 -9.02 -0.06
CA ASN A 30 18.10 -9.17 0.41
C ASN A 30 17.57 -7.88 1.07
N ILE A 31 18.41 -7.17 1.84
CA ILE A 31 18.08 -5.85 2.40
C ILE A 31 17.76 -4.86 1.29
N THR A 32 18.61 -4.73 0.28
CA THR A 32 18.35 -3.86 -0.87
C THR A 32 17.03 -4.23 -1.56
N SER A 33 16.81 -5.51 -1.83
CA SER A 33 15.57 -5.98 -2.46
C SER A 33 14.33 -5.65 -1.64
N LEU A 34 14.37 -5.85 -0.32
CA LEU A 34 13.26 -5.55 0.58
C LEU A 34 12.98 -4.05 0.63
N THR A 35 14.02 -3.22 0.71
CA THR A 35 13.89 -1.76 0.71
C THR A 35 13.22 -1.27 -0.57
N THR A 36 13.70 -1.71 -1.73
CA THR A 36 13.08 -1.34 -3.03
C THR A 36 11.63 -1.79 -3.14
N GLU A 37 11.29 -2.99 -2.65
CA GLU A 37 9.89 -3.45 -2.67
C GLU A 37 9.01 -2.60 -1.73
N ILE A 38 9.50 -2.25 -0.54
CA ILE A 38 8.79 -1.38 0.41
C ILE A 38 8.55 0.00 -0.19
N GLU A 39 9.54 0.61 -0.82
CA GLU A 39 9.43 1.92 -1.48
C GLU A 39 8.39 1.89 -2.60
N PHE A 40 8.47 0.88 -3.48
CA PHE A 40 7.52 0.69 -4.56
C PHE A 40 6.07 0.54 -4.06
N LEU A 41 5.86 -0.26 -3.03
CA LEU A 41 4.52 -0.43 -2.44
C LEU A 41 4.04 0.83 -1.73
N THR A 42 4.95 1.58 -1.09
CA THR A 42 4.63 2.87 -0.46
C THR A 42 4.20 3.90 -1.49
N MET A 43 4.88 3.98 -2.65
CA MET A 43 4.45 4.85 -3.76
C MET A 43 3.07 4.46 -4.30
N LYS A 44 2.82 3.16 -4.48
CA LYS A 44 1.49 2.67 -4.88
C LYS A 44 0.40 3.05 -3.89
N LYS A 45 0.71 2.99 -2.59
CA LYS A 45 -0.20 3.44 -1.54
C LYS A 45 -0.51 4.93 -1.67
N ILE A 46 0.50 5.78 -1.81
CA ILE A 46 0.31 7.24 -1.99
C ILE A 46 -0.60 7.53 -3.19
N PHE A 47 -0.37 6.84 -4.32
CA PHE A 47 -1.22 7.00 -5.51
C PHE A 47 -2.67 6.56 -5.25
N LEU A 48 -2.86 5.43 -4.54
CA LEU A 48 -4.18 4.95 -4.17
C LEU A 48 -4.89 5.91 -3.20
N ASP A 49 -4.16 6.47 -2.23
CA ASP A 49 -4.66 7.46 -1.27
C ASP A 49 -5.15 8.71 -2.00
N SER A 50 -4.39 9.21 -2.97
CA SER A 50 -4.80 10.32 -3.83
C SER A 50 -6.10 10.01 -4.59
N ASN A 51 -6.21 8.82 -5.19
CA ASN A 51 -7.43 8.41 -5.89
C ASN A 51 -8.63 8.28 -4.95
N VAL A 52 -8.42 7.81 -3.72
CA VAL A 52 -9.47 7.73 -2.70
C VAL A 52 -9.96 9.12 -2.32
N THR A 53 -9.07 10.09 -2.11
CA THR A 53 -9.46 11.48 -1.84
C THR A 53 -10.29 12.07 -2.97
N THR A 54 -9.89 11.87 -4.23
CA THR A 54 -10.66 12.32 -5.39
C THR A 54 -12.04 11.65 -5.47
N LEU A 55 -12.11 10.35 -5.20
CA LEU A 55 -13.37 9.62 -5.15
C LEU A 55 -14.28 10.12 -4.03
N ASP A 56 -13.73 10.47 -2.86
CA ASP A 56 -14.49 10.99 -1.72
C ASP A 56 -15.12 12.36 -2.03
N THR A 57 -14.33 13.27 -2.62
CA THR A 57 -14.83 14.57 -3.10
C THR A 57 -15.91 14.39 -4.16
N THR A 58 -15.69 13.47 -5.11
CA THR A 58 -16.66 13.17 -6.17
C THR A 58 -17.95 12.59 -5.59
N HIS A 59 -17.84 11.69 -4.59
CA HIS A 59 -18.99 11.10 -3.92
C HIS A 59 -19.83 12.13 -3.16
N GLN A 60 -19.17 13.05 -2.44
CA GLN A 60 -19.85 14.16 -1.76
C GLN A 60 -20.57 15.08 -2.76
N ASN A 61 -19.89 15.51 -3.82
CA ASN A 61 -20.48 16.38 -4.84
C ASN A 61 -21.71 15.74 -5.50
N PHE A 62 -21.65 14.45 -5.85
CA PHE A 62 -22.79 13.73 -6.40
C PHE A 62 -23.94 13.60 -5.40
N ARG A 63 -23.63 13.34 -4.13
CA ARG A 63 -24.64 13.26 -3.07
C ARG A 63 -25.37 14.60 -2.91
N ASP A 64 -24.63 15.71 -2.90
CA ASP A 64 -25.21 17.04 -2.72
C ASP A 64 -26.07 17.44 -3.92
N LEU A 65 -25.59 17.23 -5.15
CA LEU A 65 -26.38 17.41 -6.38
C LEU A 65 -27.68 16.62 -6.36
N MET A 66 -27.63 15.35 -5.97
CA MET A 66 -28.83 14.49 -5.90
C MET A 66 -29.82 14.96 -4.84
N ASN A 67 -29.32 15.40 -3.67
CA ASN A 67 -30.17 15.96 -2.61
C ASN A 67 -30.83 17.27 -3.04
N THR A 68 -30.07 18.19 -3.66
CA THR A 68 -30.61 19.46 -4.18
C THR A 68 -31.66 19.22 -5.25
N ASN A 69 -31.40 18.32 -6.21
CA ASN A 69 -32.38 18.01 -7.25
C ASN A 69 -33.64 17.38 -6.68
N LYS A 70 -33.51 16.40 -5.76
CA LYS A 70 -34.66 15.77 -5.10
C LYS A 70 -35.54 16.79 -4.37
N ASN A 71 -34.94 17.74 -3.66
CA ASN A 71 -35.68 18.78 -2.94
C ASN A 71 -36.38 19.75 -3.90
N LYS A 72 -35.69 20.21 -4.96
CA LYS A 72 -36.27 21.09 -5.97
C LYS A 72 -37.45 20.46 -6.71
N PHE A 73 -37.39 19.17 -7.04
CA PHE A 73 -38.51 18.47 -7.67
C PHE A 73 -39.73 18.33 -6.75
N ASN A 74 -39.52 18.24 -5.44
CA ASN A 74 -40.61 18.16 -4.46
C ASN A 74 -41.25 19.53 -4.16
N GLU A 75 -40.54 20.64 -4.42
CA GLU A 75 -40.98 22.02 -4.14
C GLU A 75 -41.73 22.68 -5.31
N ILE A 76 -41.71 22.11 -6.52
CA ILE A 76 -42.48 22.65 -7.64
C ILE A 76 -43.94 22.25 -7.45
N ASP A 77 -44.78 23.24 -7.13
CA ASP A 77 -46.23 23.09 -7.14
C ASP A 77 -46.69 22.90 -8.60
N THR A 78 -47.18 21.70 -8.90
CA THR A 78 -47.50 21.25 -10.28
C THR A 78 -49.01 21.16 -10.50
N GLU A 79 -49.82 21.64 -9.57
CA GLU A 79 -51.29 21.52 -9.65
C GLU A 79 -51.86 22.07 -10.95
N ASP A 80 -51.31 23.18 -11.47
CA ASP A 80 -51.79 23.86 -12.67
C ASP A 80 -51.25 23.29 -14.00
N LEU A 81 -50.29 22.37 -13.96
CA LEU A 81 -49.65 21.77 -15.16
C LEU A 81 -50.09 20.32 -15.42
N LYS A 82 -51.04 19.79 -14.64
CA LYS A 82 -51.48 18.38 -14.69
C LYS A 82 -51.98 17.98 -16.10
N GLY A 83 -51.22 17.11 -16.77
CA GLY A 83 -51.47 16.57 -18.11
C GLY A 83 -50.31 15.69 -18.61
N ASN A 84 -50.36 15.20 -19.86
CA ASN A 84 -49.32 14.34 -20.46
C ASN A 84 -47.90 14.90 -20.34
N TYR A 85 -47.77 16.23 -20.34
CA TYR A 85 -46.51 16.94 -20.14
C TYR A 85 -45.89 16.63 -18.76
N MET A 86 -46.66 16.77 -17.67
CA MET A 86 -46.16 16.47 -16.32
C MET A 86 -45.89 14.97 -16.12
N VAL A 87 -46.60 14.09 -16.81
CA VAL A 87 -46.30 12.65 -16.82
C VAL A 87 -44.93 12.38 -17.45
N GLN A 88 -44.62 13.01 -18.60
CA GLN A 88 -43.31 12.89 -19.24
C GLN A 88 -42.18 13.51 -18.40
N VAL A 89 -42.40 14.70 -17.84
CA VAL A 89 -41.42 15.37 -16.97
C VAL A 89 -41.12 14.51 -15.74
N ASN A 90 -42.14 13.95 -15.09
CA ASN A 90 -41.96 13.05 -13.94
C ASN A 90 -41.27 11.73 -14.31
N ALA A 91 -41.58 11.16 -15.47
CA ALA A 91 -40.91 9.95 -15.96
C ALA A 91 -39.42 10.20 -16.26
N GLN A 92 -39.10 11.33 -16.91
CA GLN A 92 -37.72 11.74 -17.19
C GLN A 92 -36.96 12.07 -15.90
N ALA A 93 -37.58 12.80 -14.96
CA ALA A 93 -37.00 13.08 -13.66
C ALA A 93 -36.73 11.79 -12.86
N SER A 94 -37.66 10.84 -12.87
CA SER A 94 -37.50 9.53 -12.23
C SER A 94 -36.36 8.72 -12.85
N ALA A 95 -36.21 8.74 -14.18
CA ALA A 95 -35.11 8.10 -14.87
C ALA A 95 -33.75 8.72 -14.48
N VAL A 96 -33.66 10.06 -14.48
CA VAL A 96 -32.44 10.78 -14.04
C VAL A 96 -32.08 10.47 -12.58
N ILE A 97 -33.09 10.39 -11.70
CA ILE A 97 -32.88 10.01 -10.30
C ILE A 97 -32.36 8.56 -10.19
N GLY A 98 -32.91 7.62 -10.98
CA GLY A 98 -32.46 6.23 -11.04
C GLY A 98 -31.02 6.07 -11.53
N ASP A 99 -30.64 6.80 -12.59
CA ASP A 99 -29.28 6.83 -13.12
C ASP A 99 -28.29 7.40 -12.08
N GLY A 100 -28.69 8.46 -11.38
CA GLY A 100 -27.90 9.06 -10.30
C GLY A 100 -27.69 8.13 -9.10
N GLN A 101 -28.68 7.32 -8.73
CA GLN A 101 -28.53 6.28 -7.69
C GLN A 101 -27.53 5.21 -8.11
N SER A 102 -27.63 4.73 -9.36
CA SER A 102 -26.71 3.73 -9.92
C SER A 102 -25.26 4.24 -9.95
N ALA A 103 -25.06 5.50 -10.34
CA ALA A 103 -23.76 6.15 -10.30
C ALA A 103 -23.21 6.27 -8.87
N ARG A 104 -24.04 6.69 -7.90
CA ARG A 104 -23.65 6.78 -6.48
C ARG A 104 -23.21 5.42 -5.92
N GLU A 105 -23.92 4.35 -6.24
CA GLU A 105 -23.55 2.99 -5.84
C GLU A 105 -22.26 2.52 -6.49
N ALA A 106 -22.04 2.84 -7.77
CA ALA A 106 -20.80 2.52 -8.47
C ALA A 106 -19.60 3.20 -7.82
N VAL A 107 -19.72 4.49 -7.48
CA VAL A 107 -18.69 5.26 -6.75
C VAL A 107 -18.45 4.66 -5.36
N LYS A 108 -19.51 4.32 -4.61
CA LYS A 108 -19.38 3.64 -3.31
C LYS A 108 -18.64 2.31 -3.43
N ARG A 109 -18.98 1.47 -4.42
CA ARG A 109 -18.29 0.19 -4.66
C ARG A 109 -16.81 0.39 -4.99
N ALA A 110 -16.48 1.43 -5.77
CA ALA A 110 -15.09 1.78 -6.07
C ALA A 110 -14.34 2.20 -4.80
N TRP A 111 -14.96 3.04 -3.97
CA TRP A 111 -14.41 3.45 -2.67
C TRP A 111 -14.15 2.25 -1.74
N ASP A 112 -15.13 1.37 -1.54
CA ASP A 112 -15.00 0.17 -0.70
C ASP A 112 -13.85 -0.74 -1.19
N LYS A 113 -13.67 -0.87 -2.51
CA LYS A 113 -12.56 -1.62 -3.11
C LYS A 113 -11.21 -0.96 -2.84
N SER A 114 -11.12 0.36 -2.94
CA SER A 114 -9.90 1.11 -2.69
C SER A 114 -9.46 1.03 -1.22
N ILE A 115 -10.39 1.15 -0.27
CA ILE A 115 -10.09 0.97 1.17
C ILE A 115 -9.54 -0.44 1.44
N LYS A 116 -10.18 -1.47 0.89
CA LYS A 116 -9.70 -2.86 1.03
C LYS A 116 -8.30 -3.05 0.43
N ALA A 117 -8.01 -2.40 -0.69
CA ALA A 117 -6.69 -2.42 -1.31
C ALA A 117 -5.63 -1.71 -0.45
N GLN A 118 -5.96 -0.55 0.14
CA GLN A 118 -5.08 0.15 1.10
C GLN A 118 -4.76 -0.74 2.30
N THR A 119 -5.76 -1.34 2.94
CA THR A 119 -5.54 -2.22 4.09
C THR A 119 -4.63 -3.41 3.76
N LYS A 120 -4.78 -3.98 2.56
CA LYS A 120 -3.91 -5.08 2.09
C LYS A 120 -2.48 -4.61 1.84
N LEU A 121 -2.31 -3.43 1.25
CA LEU A 121 -1.00 -2.83 1.03
C LEU A 121 -0.29 -2.54 2.36
N ASP A 122 -1.00 -1.97 3.34
CA ASP A 122 -0.45 -1.67 4.67
C ASP A 122 0.06 -2.92 5.36
N LYS A 123 -0.75 -3.98 5.41
CA LYS A 123 -0.33 -5.27 6.00
C LYS A 123 0.89 -5.86 5.29
N LYS A 124 0.97 -5.71 3.96
CA LYS A 124 2.12 -6.20 3.19
C LYS A 124 3.38 -5.39 3.49
N ILE A 125 3.28 -4.06 3.51
CA ILE A 125 4.39 -3.16 3.85
C ILE A 125 4.89 -3.45 5.27
N GLU A 126 3.99 -3.61 6.23
CA GLU A 126 4.34 -3.93 7.62
C GLU A 126 5.08 -5.27 7.73
N LYS A 127 4.59 -6.32 7.06
CA LYS A 127 5.26 -7.62 7.01
C LYS A 127 6.67 -7.52 6.40
N LEU A 128 6.83 -6.76 5.31
CA LEU A 128 8.13 -6.55 4.68
C LEU A 128 9.08 -5.76 5.58
N ARG A 129 8.59 -4.72 6.28
CA ARG A 129 9.38 -3.96 7.26
C ARG A 129 9.85 -4.83 8.42
N SER A 130 8.98 -5.70 8.93
CA SER A 130 9.36 -6.68 9.96
C SER A 130 10.46 -7.63 9.45
N LYS A 131 10.31 -8.15 8.22
CA LYS A 131 11.34 -9.00 7.60
C LYS A 131 12.67 -8.26 7.39
N LEU A 132 12.61 -7.01 6.91
CA LEU A 132 13.78 -6.15 6.74
C LEU A 132 14.51 -5.95 8.06
N SER A 133 13.77 -5.56 9.11
CA SER A 133 14.33 -5.37 10.46
C SER A 133 14.99 -6.64 10.98
N SER A 134 14.34 -7.80 10.85
CA SER A 134 14.94 -9.08 11.25
C SER A 134 16.23 -9.40 10.48
N THR A 135 16.26 -9.13 9.16
CA THR A 135 17.43 -9.38 8.32
C THR A 135 18.59 -8.45 8.70
N MET A 136 18.31 -7.18 9.01
CA MET A 136 19.33 -6.23 9.47
C MET A 136 19.93 -6.64 10.82
N THR A 137 19.10 -7.11 11.75
CA THR A 137 19.57 -7.63 13.04
C THR A 137 20.47 -8.85 12.85
N THR A 138 20.05 -9.82 12.03
CA THR A 138 20.89 -11.00 11.72
C THR A 138 22.19 -10.60 11.04
N LEU A 139 22.16 -9.69 10.06
CA LEU A 139 23.37 -9.18 9.41
C LEU A 139 24.35 -8.58 10.42
N THR A 140 23.85 -7.78 11.36
CA THR A 140 24.67 -7.12 12.37
C THR A 140 25.33 -8.14 13.29
N GLU A 141 24.57 -9.14 13.73
CA GLU A 141 25.07 -10.23 14.56
C GLU A 141 26.11 -11.08 13.81
N THR A 142 25.84 -11.47 12.57
CA THR A 142 26.79 -12.23 11.73
C THR A 142 28.08 -11.45 11.50
N GLN A 143 28.00 -10.14 11.23
CA GLN A 143 29.19 -9.27 11.11
C GLN A 143 29.97 -9.16 12.41
N PHE A 144 29.28 -9.13 13.55
CA PHE A 144 29.91 -9.10 14.87
C PHE A 144 30.64 -10.42 15.18
N GLN A 145 29.98 -11.56 14.96
CA GLN A 145 30.57 -12.89 15.13
C GLN A 145 31.78 -13.08 14.21
N PHE A 146 31.69 -12.63 12.96
CA PHE A 146 32.81 -12.67 12.02
C PHE A 146 34.02 -11.89 12.55
N ARG A 147 33.81 -10.68 13.08
CA ARG A 147 34.89 -9.87 13.68
C ARG A 147 35.49 -10.55 14.93
N GLN A 148 34.67 -11.13 15.79
CA GLN A 148 35.17 -11.89 16.95
C GLN A 148 36.04 -13.08 16.51
N ALA A 149 35.57 -13.84 15.52
CA ALA A 149 36.29 -14.98 14.99
C ALA A 149 37.63 -14.57 14.33
N LEU A 150 37.68 -13.41 13.66
CA LEU A 150 38.95 -12.89 13.13
C LEU A 150 39.91 -12.46 14.24
N ASN A 151 39.40 -11.83 15.31
CA ASN A 151 40.22 -11.36 16.43
C ASN A 151 40.77 -12.49 17.29
N SER A 152 40.10 -13.66 17.35
CA SER A 152 40.58 -14.81 18.13
C SER A 152 41.77 -15.55 17.49
N ILE A 153 42.09 -15.25 16.21
CA ILE A 153 43.25 -15.81 15.50
C ILE A 153 44.54 -15.02 15.81
N ILE A 154 44.41 -13.76 16.24
CA ILE A 154 45.53 -12.86 16.57
C ILE A 154 46.29 -13.43 17.78
#